data_AF-A0AAU7FEH2-F1
#
_entry.id   AF-A0AAU7FEH2-F1
#
_cell.length_a   1.000
_cell.length_b   1.000
_cell.length_c   1.000
_cell.angle_alpha   90.00
_cell.angle_beta   90.00
_cell.angle_gamma   90.00
#
_symmetry.space_group_name_H-M   'P 1'
#
loop_
_entity.id
_entity.type
_entity.pdbx_description
1 polymer ?
#
loop_
_entity_poly.entity_id
_entity_poly.type
_entity_poly.pdbx_seq_one_letter_code
_entity_poly.pdbx_strand_id
1 'polypeptide(L)'
;MKMGSWIMLVLASGVASMAQAANDCADYWQKEQSYTQGQTVSHLGRNYRANWWTYAMRPDRVESRSEWSDLGQCSYPQHSVFELPGEQLQALTSPSMTVGTRYRIHVRLPADYQPQRAYPVLYVADWSWLGQRETMQALLMEFEGRDVPLAQWRSVPEQVAEAQSAGEAAPVILVGIECPDELGPCLVRRSRDLTPTHSAAEDDYIRSWLMPDLSPTQQVSGGGANFGRFIRESVIPSVERRFKADPHQRGWLGTSLAGLWGADQLLNHDRLFSRYLLNSPSLWYDNMATLQRTASQSAASLAGVQQLYLSIGAEETQERPLLEEYATVLAQRQLNPHTRIIPDASHLLAPAQASRLGLPKVYPAK
;
A
#
# COMPACT_ATOMS: atom_id res chain seq x y z
N MET A 1 50.02 -57.71 -22.29
CA MET A 1 49.84 -56.59 -21.33
C MET A 1 48.63 -55.78 -21.78
N LYS A 2 47.55 -55.79 -20.99
CA LYS A 2 46.28 -55.08 -21.29
C LYS A 2 46.38 -53.64 -20.78
N MET A 3 46.13 -52.65 -21.64
CA MET A 3 45.88 -51.26 -21.23
C MET A 3 44.37 -51.00 -21.30
N GLY A 4 43.79 -50.71 -20.14
CA GLY A 4 42.37 -50.41 -19.96
C GLY A 4 42.08 -48.92 -20.11
N SER A 5 41.01 -48.62 -20.83
CA SER A 5 40.39 -47.31 -20.96
C SER A 5 39.65 -46.96 -19.67
N TRP A 6 39.92 -45.79 -19.08
CA TRP A 6 39.18 -45.25 -17.94
C TRP A 6 38.42 -44.00 -18.35
N ILE A 7 37.09 -44.10 -18.30
CA ILE A 7 36.13 -43.01 -18.42
C ILE A 7 36.18 -42.21 -17.10
N MET A 8 36.53 -40.92 -17.16
CA MET A 8 36.35 -40.00 -16.03
C MET A 8 34.88 -39.59 -15.91
N LEU A 9 34.23 -40.00 -14.81
CA LEU A 9 33.01 -39.37 -14.31
C LEU A 9 33.35 -37.98 -13.75
N VAL A 10 32.76 -36.93 -14.32
CA VAL A 10 32.71 -35.60 -13.69
C VAL A 10 31.52 -35.59 -12.73
N LEU A 11 31.80 -35.59 -11.42
CA LEU A 11 30.80 -35.31 -10.39
C LEU A 11 30.53 -33.80 -10.38
N ALA A 12 29.38 -33.39 -10.89
CA ALA A 12 28.85 -32.04 -10.70
C ALA A 12 28.41 -31.90 -9.23
N SER A 13 29.20 -31.20 -8.42
CA SER A 13 28.80 -30.76 -7.08
C SER A 13 27.78 -29.62 -7.21
N GLY A 14 26.50 -29.97 -7.25
CA GLY A 14 25.40 -29.03 -7.08
C GLY A 14 25.34 -28.59 -5.61
N VAL A 15 25.64 -27.33 -5.34
CA VAL A 15 25.31 -26.72 -4.05
C VAL A 15 23.85 -26.30 -4.12
N ALA A 16 22.96 -27.19 -3.70
CA ALA A 16 21.57 -26.83 -3.44
C ALA A 16 21.56 -25.91 -2.20
N SER A 17 21.26 -24.63 -2.41
CA SER A 17 20.86 -23.73 -1.33
C SER A 17 19.59 -24.30 -0.69
N MET A 18 19.71 -24.83 0.52
CA MET A 18 18.56 -25.14 1.36
C MET A 18 18.00 -23.81 1.86
N ALA A 19 16.94 -23.33 1.24
CA ALA A 19 16.10 -22.30 1.85
C ALA A 19 15.49 -22.89 3.12
N GLN A 20 15.99 -22.47 4.28
CA GLN A 20 15.38 -22.77 5.57
C GLN A 20 13.97 -22.16 5.57
N ALA A 21 12.93 -22.95 5.89
CA ALA A 21 11.58 -22.42 6.06
C ALA A 21 11.61 -21.34 7.16
N ALA A 22 11.15 -20.13 6.86
CA ALA A 22 10.98 -19.10 7.87
C ALA A 22 9.91 -19.56 8.87
N ASN A 23 10.17 -19.39 10.17
CA ASN A 23 9.18 -19.70 11.20
C ASN A 23 8.06 -18.65 11.15
N ASP A 24 6.82 -19.07 11.43
CA ASP A 24 5.70 -18.14 11.58
C ASP A 24 5.98 -17.16 12.72
N CYS A 25 5.65 -15.88 12.52
CA CYS A 25 5.70 -14.90 13.59
C CYS A 25 4.65 -15.24 14.68
N ALA A 26 5.10 -15.27 15.94
CA ALA A 26 4.23 -15.31 17.12
C ALA A 26 3.43 -14.00 17.30
N ASP A 27 2.58 -13.94 18.32
CA ASP A 27 1.86 -12.70 18.67
C ASP A 27 2.81 -11.52 18.84
N TYR A 28 2.43 -10.34 18.34
CA TYR A 28 3.27 -9.15 18.40
C TYR A 28 3.54 -8.71 19.85
N TRP A 29 4.75 -8.25 20.13
CA TRP A 29 5.14 -7.73 21.45
C TRP A 29 4.41 -6.43 21.78
N GLN A 30 3.73 -6.39 22.92
CA GLN A 30 2.93 -5.28 23.41
C GLN A 30 3.62 -4.64 24.62
N LYS A 31 3.74 -3.32 24.59
CA LYS A 31 4.43 -2.55 25.63
C LYS A 31 3.75 -2.65 27.00
N GLU A 32 2.43 -2.65 27.03
CA GLU A 32 1.62 -2.69 28.25
C GLU A 32 1.34 -4.12 28.75
N GLN A 33 1.91 -5.15 28.11
CA GLN A 33 1.72 -6.54 28.48
C GLN A 33 2.93 -7.08 29.26
N SER A 34 2.67 -7.91 30.28
CA SER A 34 3.72 -8.70 30.93
C SER A 34 3.86 -10.06 30.27
N TYR A 35 5.10 -10.49 30.01
CA TYR A 35 5.44 -11.79 29.46
C TYR A 35 6.09 -12.66 30.52
N THR A 36 5.77 -13.94 30.53
CA THR A 36 6.30 -14.96 31.43
C THR A 36 7.34 -15.81 30.71
N GLN A 37 8.18 -16.51 31.50
CA GLN A 37 9.26 -17.34 30.97
C GLN A 37 8.76 -18.31 29.89
N GLY A 38 9.44 -18.33 28.75
CA GLY A 38 9.16 -19.23 27.63
C GLY A 38 8.12 -18.70 26.64
N GLN A 39 7.38 -17.62 26.97
CA GLN A 39 6.47 -17.00 26.00
C GLN A 39 7.26 -16.41 24.82
N THR A 40 6.74 -16.63 23.62
CA THR A 40 7.34 -16.14 22.38
C THR A 40 6.48 -15.01 21.82
N VAL A 41 7.13 -13.94 21.39
CA VAL A 41 6.51 -12.78 20.76
C VAL A 41 7.25 -12.40 19.49
N SER A 42 6.60 -11.66 18.60
CA SER A 42 7.24 -11.10 17.42
C SER A 42 7.49 -9.61 17.55
N HIS A 43 8.62 -9.14 17.06
CA HIS A 43 8.90 -7.72 16.90
C HIS A 43 9.83 -7.47 15.73
N LEU A 44 9.52 -6.52 14.84
CA LEU A 44 10.31 -6.19 13.65
C LEU A 44 10.70 -7.41 12.78
N GLY A 45 9.76 -8.35 12.58
CA GLY A 45 9.97 -9.54 11.74
C GLY A 45 10.90 -10.59 12.36
N ARG A 46 11.01 -10.62 13.69
CA ARG A 46 11.81 -11.60 14.43
C ARG A 46 11.01 -12.14 15.62
N ASN A 47 11.18 -13.42 15.90
CA ASN A 47 10.61 -14.05 17.08
C ASN A 47 11.58 -13.91 18.26
N TYR A 48 11.06 -13.62 19.44
CA TYR A 48 11.81 -13.51 20.68
C TYR A 48 11.14 -14.31 21.78
N ARG A 49 11.93 -15.02 22.58
CA ARG A 49 11.44 -15.76 23.74
C ARG A 49 11.81 -15.07 25.03
N ALA A 50 10.84 -14.83 25.89
CA ALA A 50 11.07 -14.30 27.23
C ALA A 50 11.88 -15.30 28.07
N ASN A 51 13.00 -14.86 28.64
CA ASN A 51 13.87 -15.68 29.47
C ASN A 51 13.33 -15.81 30.91
N TRP A 52 12.58 -14.81 31.37
CA TRP A 52 11.87 -14.74 32.64
C TRP A 52 10.72 -13.73 32.53
N TRP A 53 10.07 -13.40 33.67
CA TRP A 53 9.02 -12.39 33.69
C TRP A 53 9.55 -11.02 33.25
N THR A 54 8.97 -10.43 32.21
CA THR A 54 9.38 -9.12 31.68
C THR A 54 8.18 -8.26 31.35
N TYR A 55 8.32 -6.93 31.51
CA TYR A 55 7.25 -5.96 31.31
C TYR A 55 7.83 -4.69 30.67
N ALA A 56 7.17 -4.17 29.64
CA ALA A 56 7.54 -2.94 28.91
C ALA A 56 8.93 -2.90 28.26
N MET A 57 9.76 -3.95 28.40
CA MET A 57 11.07 -4.04 27.77
C MET A 57 10.98 -4.56 26.33
N ARG A 58 11.32 -3.68 25.39
CA ARG A 58 11.33 -3.97 23.96
C ARG A 58 12.35 -5.06 23.60
N PRO A 59 11.98 -6.11 22.86
CA PRO A 59 12.85 -7.25 22.59
C PRO A 59 13.97 -7.00 21.56
N ASP A 60 13.87 -5.95 20.75
CA ASP A 60 14.87 -5.61 19.72
C ASP A 60 16.07 -4.81 20.27
N ARG A 61 16.00 -4.34 21.51
CA ARG A 61 17.00 -3.45 22.10
C ARG A 61 18.19 -4.22 22.65
N VAL A 62 19.37 -3.60 22.58
CA VAL A 62 20.59 -4.20 23.15
C VAL A 62 20.47 -4.30 24.66
N GLU A 63 19.83 -3.32 25.31
CA GLU A 63 19.60 -3.32 26.76
C GLU A 63 18.70 -4.45 27.28
N SER A 64 17.95 -5.14 26.41
CA SER A 64 16.97 -6.15 26.80
C SER A 64 17.35 -7.59 26.43
N ARG A 65 18.62 -7.81 26.05
CA ARG A 65 19.16 -9.13 25.67
C ARG A 65 19.19 -10.14 26.82
N SER A 66 19.15 -9.66 28.06
CA SER A 66 18.97 -10.52 29.22
C SER A 66 17.56 -11.08 29.26
N GLU A 67 16.55 -10.27 28.97
CA GLU A 67 15.13 -10.58 29.07
C GLU A 67 14.63 -11.40 27.88
N TRP A 68 15.22 -11.21 26.70
CA TRP A 68 14.77 -11.82 25.46
C TRP A 68 15.86 -12.63 24.77
N SER A 69 15.53 -13.88 24.42
CA SER A 69 16.31 -14.68 23.48
C SER A 69 15.77 -14.48 22.07
N ASP A 70 16.60 -13.94 21.17
CA ASP A 70 16.29 -13.86 19.73
C ASP A 70 16.24 -15.27 19.12
N LEU A 71 15.09 -15.63 18.56
CA LEU A 71 14.84 -16.91 17.90
C LEU A 71 15.04 -16.86 16.38
N GLY A 72 15.44 -15.71 15.85
CA GLY A 72 15.69 -15.48 14.44
C GLY A 72 14.52 -14.81 13.71
N GLN A 73 14.71 -14.66 12.40
CA GLN A 73 13.70 -14.08 11.52
C GLN A 73 12.43 -14.94 11.54
N CYS A 74 11.30 -14.25 11.58
CA CYS A 74 10.00 -14.84 11.38
C CYS A 74 9.30 -14.14 10.22
N SER A 75 8.40 -14.85 9.58
CA SER A 75 7.47 -14.25 8.64
C SER A 75 6.10 -14.35 9.26
N TYR A 76 5.38 -13.22 9.38
CA TYR A 76 3.93 -13.32 9.56
C TYR A 76 3.44 -14.18 8.41
N PRO A 77 2.57 -15.18 8.67
CA PRO A 77 2.20 -16.15 7.67
C PRO A 77 1.91 -15.42 6.36
N GLN A 78 2.84 -15.57 5.40
CA GLN A 78 2.44 -15.47 4.01
C GLN A 78 1.33 -16.50 3.91
N HIS A 79 0.17 -16.13 3.38
CA HIS A 79 -1.03 -16.96 3.38
C HIS A 79 -1.96 -16.82 4.62
N SER A 80 -2.17 -15.58 5.09
CA SER A 80 -3.56 -15.12 5.24
C SER A 80 -4.01 -14.42 3.95
N VAL A 81 -3.80 -15.06 2.78
CA VAL A 81 -4.68 -14.76 1.66
C VAL A 81 -6.01 -15.36 2.09
N PHE A 82 -6.80 -14.59 2.84
CA PHE A 82 -8.23 -14.78 2.76
C PHE A 82 -8.54 -14.54 1.31
N GLU A 83 -8.64 -15.62 0.53
CA GLU A 83 -9.32 -15.59 -0.75
C GLU A 83 -10.73 -15.15 -0.41
N LEU A 84 -10.94 -13.84 -0.45
CA LEU A 84 -12.28 -13.31 -0.45
C LEU A 84 -12.97 -13.98 -1.64
N PRO A 85 -14.17 -14.57 -1.46
CA PRO A 85 -14.83 -15.31 -2.53
C PRO A 85 -14.82 -14.49 -3.84
N GLY A 86 -14.14 -14.99 -4.88
CA GLY A 86 -14.02 -14.33 -6.18
C GLY A 86 -12.77 -13.46 -6.41
N GLU A 87 -11.76 -13.49 -5.54
CA GLU A 87 -10.48 -12.80 -5.78
C GLU A 87 -9.57 -13.59 -6.75
N GLN A 88 -9.05 -12.93 -7.79
CA GLN A 88 -8.09 -13.49 -8.73
C GLN A 88 -6.73 -12.80 -8.59
N LEU A 89 -5.66 -13.61 -8.44
CA LEU A 89 -4.30 -13.13 -8.29
C LEU A 89 -3.52 -13.23 -9.59
N GLN A 90 -2.83 -12.15 -9.96
CA GLN A 90 -1.89 -12.15 -11.07
C GLN A 90 -0.57 -11.47 -10.69
N ALA A 91 0.55 -12.19 -10.85
CA ALA A 91 1.87 -11.58 -10.77
C ALA A 91 2.17 -10.83 -12.08
N LEU A 92 2.55 -9.55 -11.97
CA LEU A 92 3.08 -8.75 -13.08
C LEU A 92 4.51 -8.31 -12.77
N THR A 93 5.36 -8.31 -13.79
CA THR A 93 6.71 -7.74 -13.71
C THR A 93 6.76 -6.55 -14.65
N SER A 94 7.30 -5.42 -14.20
CA SER A 94 7.50 -4.25 -15.05
C SER A 94 8.86 -4.34 -15.76
N PRO A 95 8.92 -4.42 -17.10
CA PRO A 95 10.19 -4.35 -17.83
C PRO A 95 10.81 -2.94 -17.81
N SER A 96 9.99 -1.90 -17.56
CA SER A 96 10.35 -0.48 -17.67
C SER A 96 10.77 0.17 -16.36
N MET A 97 10.71 -0.57 -15.24
CA MET A 97 11.19 -0.14 -13.94
C MET A 97 12.53 -0.84 -13.70
N THR A 98 13.57 -0.07 -13.39
CA THR A 98 14.95 -0.54 -13.21
C THR A 98 14.98 -1.83 -12.38
N VAL A 99 15.43 -2.92 -13.00
CA VAL A 99 15.55 -4.29 -12.46
C VAL A 99 14.25 -4.89 -11.89
N GLY A 100 13.57 -5.71 -12.71
CA GLY A 100 12.89 -6.95 -12.27
C GLY A 100 11.86 -6.88 -11.13
N THR A 101 11.33 -5.70 -10.82
CA THR A 101 10.39 -5.52 -9.71
C THR A 101 9.05 -6.17 -10.04
N ARG A 102 8.59 -7.08 -9.18
CA ARG A 102 7.31 -7.80 -9.33
C ARG A 102 6.25 -7.13 -8.45
N TYR A 103 5.05 -6.99 -8.99
CA TYR A 103 3.84 -6.64 -8.24
C TYR A 103 2.87 -7.82 -8.28
N ARG A 104 2.12 -7.97 -7.20
CA ARG A 104 0.94 -8.84 -7.18
C ARG A 104 -0.29 -7.97 -7.43
N ILE A 105 -1.06 -8.33 -8.45
CA ILE A 105 -2.31 -7.66 -8.79
C ILE A 105 -3.46 -8.50 -8.29
N HIS A 106 -4.28 -7.89 -7.44
CA HIS A 106 -5.46 -8.48 -6.86
C HIS A 106 -6.67 -7.97 -7.64
N VAL A 107 -7.51 -8.86 -8.16
CA VAL A 107 -8.75 -8.46 -8.81
C VAL A 107 -9.92 -9.04 -8.06
N ARG A 108 -10.81 -8.16 -7.58
CA ARG A 108 -12.04 -8.51 -6.90
C ARG A 108 -13.23 -8.08 -7.74
N LEU A 109 -14.08 -9.05 -8.07
CA LEU A 109 -15.29 -8.81 -8.85
C LEU A 109 -16.45 -8.45 -7.93
N PRO A 110 -17.40 -7.61 -8.40
CA PRO A 110 -18.63 -7.37 -7.65
C PRO A 110 -19.44 -8.68 -7.51
N ALA A 111 -20.22 -8.79 -6.43
CA ALA A 111 -20.96 -10.02 -6.12
C ALA A 111 -21.93 -10.46 -7.23
N ASP A 112 -22.47 -9.51 -8.00
CA ASP A 112 -23.38 -9.72 -9.14
C ASP A 112 -22.66 -9.66 -10.50
N TYR A 113 -21.36 -9.99 -10.56
CA TYR A 113 -20.57 -9.85 -11.78
C TYR A 113 -21.14 -10.65 -12.96
N GLN A 114 -21.36 -9.96 -14.07
CA GLN A 114 -21.80 -10.54 -15.34
C GLN A 114 -20.73 -10.28 -16.41
N PRO A 115 -20.12 -11.32 -17.00
CA PRO A 115 -19.03 -11.14 -17.97
C PRO A 115 -19.38 -10.25 -19.18
N GLN A 116 -20.66 -10.13 -19.51
CA GLN A 116 -21.15 -9.33 -20.64
C GLN A 116 -21.52 -7.88 -20.26
N ARG A 117 -21.53 -7.51 -18.98
CA ARG A 117 -21.78 -6.14 -18.53
C ARG A 117 -20.46 -5.40 -18.34
N ALA A 118 -20.38 -4.14 -18.79
CA ALA A 118 -19.23 -3.30 -18.51
C ALA A 118 -19.31 -2.74 -17.09
N TYR A 119 -18.22 -2.84 -16.32
CA TYR A 119 -18.13 -2.34 -14.94
C TYR A 119 -17.09 -1.23 -14.81
N PRO A 120 -17.35 -0.20 -13.99
CA PRO A 120 -16.31 0.70 -13.51
C PRO A 120 -15.19 -0.06 -12.78
N VAL A 121 -14.00 0.52 -12.73
CA VAL A 121 -12.84 -0.11 -12.07
C VAL A 121 -12.19 0.85 -11.08
N LEU A 122 -11.99 0.41 -9.84
CA LEU A 122 -11.26 1.15 -8.82
C LEU A 122 -9.88 0.49 -8.60
N TYR A 123 -8.83 1.19 -8.96
CA TYR A 123 -7.44 0.78 -8.73
C TYR A 123 -6.97 1.32 -7.38
N VAL A 124 -6.27 0.50 -6.61
CA VAL A 124 -5.86 0.78 -5.24
C VAL A 124 -4.37 0.48 -5.09
N ALA A 125 -3.56 1.48 -4.76
CA ALA A 125 -2.18 1.25 -4.33
C ALA A 125 -2.13 0.76 -2.88
N ASP A 126 -0.93 0.40 -2.41
CA ASP A 126 -0.70 0.02 -1.01
C ASP A 126 -1.59 -1.15 -0.56
N TRP A 127 -1.89 -2.07 -1.49
CA TRP A 127 -2.75 -3.22 -1.19
C TRP A 127 -2.19 -4.11 -0.09
N SER A 128 -0.86 -4.14 0.05
CA SER A 128 -0.15 -4.82 1.13
C SER A 128 -0.68 -4.43 2.52
N TRP A 129 -1.23 -3.22 2.68
CA TRP A 129 -1.74 -2.71 3.96
C TRP A 129 -3.24 -2.48 3.95
N LEU A 130 -3.80 -2.08 2.81
CA LEU A 130 -5.21 -1.70 2.69
C LEU A 130 -6.11 -2.87 2.29
N GLY A 131 -5.55 -3.94 1.74
CA GLY A 131 -6.27 -5.11 1.28
C GLY A 131 -6.71 -6.07 2.40
N GLN A 132 -6.05 -6.01 3.57
CA GLN A 132 -6.27 -6.94 4.68
C GLN A 132 -6.35 -6.19 6.02
N ARG A 133 -7.16 -6.68 6.96
CA ARG A 133 -7.40 -5.99 8.24
C ARG A 133 -6.17 -6.06 9.16
N GLU A 134 -5.52 -7.21 9.14
CA GLU A 134 -4.46 -7.62 10.05
C GLU A 134 -3.21 -6.75 9.87
N THR A 135 -2.84 -6.49 8.61
CA THR A 135 -1.65 -5.71 8.30
C THR A 135 -1.76 -4.26 8.78
N MET A 136 -2.92 -3.62 8.60
CA MET A 136 -3.10 -2.23 9.06
C MET A 136 -3.16 -2.14 10.58
N GLN A 137 -3.80 -3.12 11.24
CA GLN A 137 -3.79 -3.19 12.70
C GLN A 137 -2.35 -3.28 13.24
N ALA A 138 -1.51 -4.12 12.63
CA ALA A 138 -0.11 -4.24 13.01
C ALA A 138 0.66 -2.91 12.84
N LEU A 139 0.42 -2.17 11.75
CA LEU A 139 1.04 -0.85 11.53
C LEU A 139 0.60 0.19 12.57
N LEU A 140 -0.66 0.18 12.98
CA LEU A 140 -1.18 1.10 14.00
C LEU A 140 -0.64 0.82 15.38
N MET A 141 -0.48 -0.46 15.72
CA MET A 141 0.18 -0.85 16.95
C MET A 141 1.66 -0.41 16.93
N GLU A 142 2.39 -0.68 15.84
CA GLU A 142 3.80 -0.31 15.71
C GLU A 142 4.03 1.21 15.76
N PHE A 143 3.23 2.00 15.00
CA PHE A 143 3.52 3.42 14.78
C PHE A 143 2.71 4.38 15.63
N GLU A 144 1.52 3.98 16.09
CA GLU A 144 0.66 4.83 16.92
C GLU A 144 0.42 4.28 18.32
N GLY A 145 0.87 3.05 18.62
CA GLY A 145 0.62 2.40 19.90
C GLY A 145 -0.86 2.19 20.20
N ARG A 146 -1.71 2.16 19.16
CA ARG A 146 -3.16 2.03 19.28
C ARG A 146 -3.58 0.59 19.03
N ASP A 147 -4.06 -0.07 20.08
CA ASP A 147 -4.77 -1.34 19.94
C ASP A 147 -6.25 -1.08 19.63
N VAL A 148 -6.57 -1.02 18.34
CA VAL A 148 -7.95 -0.97 17.86
C VAL A 148 -8.38 -2.40 17.51
N PRO A 149 -9.46 -2.93 18.10
CA PRO A 149 -9.90 -4.31 17.87
C PRO A 149 -10.14 -4.60 16.38
N LEU A 150 -9.67 -5.75 15.86
CA LEU A 150 -9.89 -6.19 14.46
C LEU A 150 -11.36 -6.14 14.00
N ALA A 151 -12.29 -6.33 14.93
CA ALA A 151 -13.73 -6.25 14.64
C ALA A 151 -14.19 -4.83 14.25
N GLN A 152 -13.45 -3.79 14.64
CA GLN A 152 -13.71 -2.40 14.28
C GLN A 152 -12.99 -1.99 12.99
N TRP A 153 -12.05 -2.81 12.50
CA TRP A 153 -11.34 -2.58 11.24
C TRP A 153 -12.13 -3.08 10.04
N ARG A 154 -12.03 -2.31 8.95
CA ARG A 154 -12.50 -2.70 7.63
C ARG A 154 -11.41 -2.45 6.61
N SER A 155 -11.00 -3.50 5.93
CA SER A 155 -10.13 -3.40 4.76
C SER A 155 -10.86 -2.67 3.62
N VAL A 156 -10.12 -2.14 2.64
CA VAL A 156 -10.73 -1.50 1.46
C VAL A 156 -11.71 -2.43 0.74
N PRO A 157 -11.41 -3.73 0.52
CA PRO A 157 -12.36 -4.65 -0.08
C PRO A 157 -13.69 -4.78 0.68
N GLU A 158 -13.67 -4.69 2.00
CA GLU A 158 -14.87 -4.79 2.84
C GLU A 158 -15.66 -3.51 2.83
N GLN A 159 -14.99 -2.36 2.95
CA GLN A 159 -15.63 -1.05 2.83
C GLN A 159 -16.34 -0.90 1.48
N VAL A 160 -15.73 -1.40 0.40
CA VAL A 160 -16.32 -1.41 -0.95
C VAL A 160 -17.54 -2.32 -1.01
N ALA A 161 -17.42 -3.56 -0.50
CA ALA A 161 -18.53 -4.51 -0.47
C ALA A 161 -19.71 -3.99 0.37
N GLU A 162 -19.44 -3.37 1.51
CA GLU A 162 -20.45 -2.75 2.38
C GLU A 162 -21.21 -1.65 1.63
N ALA A 163 -20.51 -0.70 1.00
CA ALA A 163 -21.14 0.38 0.23
C ALA A 163 -21.99 -0.14 -0.96
N GLN A 164 -21.54 -1.21 -1.62
CA GLN A 164 -22.29 -1.85 -2.71
C GLN A 164 -23.52 -2.61 -2.21
N SER A 165 -23.37 -3.39 -1.14
CA SER A 165 -24.47 -4.17 -0.54
C SER A 165 -25.56 -3.27 0.05
N ALA A 166 -25.19 -2.08 0.53
CA ALA A 166 -26.12 -1.06 0.99
C ALA A 166 -26.85 -0.34 -0.17
N GLY A 167 -26.48 -0.61 -1.42
CA GLY A 167 -27.06 0.07 -2.59
C GLY A 167 -26.64 1.54 -2.72
N GLU A 168 -25.58 1.97 -2.02
CA GLU A 168 -25.11 3.35 -2.03
C GLU A 168 -24.10 3.62 -3.17
N ALA A 169 -23.35 2.58 -3.55
CA ALA A 169 -22.36 2.65 -4.62
C ALA A 169 -22.65 1.65 -5.74
N ALA A 170 -22.29 2.01 -6.96
CA ALA A 170 -22.35 1.11 -8.10
C ALA A 170 -21.41 -0.10 -7.92
N PRO A 171 -21.76 -1.28 -8.48
CA PRO A 171 -20.84 -2.40 -8.61
C PRO A 171 -19.57 -1.98 -9.38
N VAL A 172 -18.40 -2.24 -8.80
CA VAL A 172 -17.08 -1.93 -9.37
C VAL A 172 -16.18 -3.16 -9.31
N ILE A 173 -15.29 -3.29 -10.31
CA ILE A 173 -14.14 -4.18 -10.22
C ILE A 173 -13.09 -3.48 -9.36
N LEU A 174 -12.64 -4.13 -8.29
CA LEU A 174 -11.60 -3.62 -7.40
C LEU A 174 -10.25 -4.23 -7.81
N VAL A 175 -9.25 -3.38 -8.03
CA VAL A 175 -7.90 -3.81 -8.46
C VAL A 175 -6.86 -3.32 -7.47
N GLY A 176 -6.33 -4.24 -6.67
CA GLY A 176 -5.24 -3.98 -5.74
C GLY A 176 -3.86 -4.12 -6.37
N ILE A 177 -2.97 -3.17 -6.09
CA ILE A 177 -1.56 -3.23 -6.48
C ILE A 177 -0.75 -3.47 -5.21
N GLU A 178 -0.30 -4.71 -5.03
CA GLU A 178 0.47 -5.17 -3.89
C GLU A 178 1.96 -5.17 -4.22
N CYS A 179 2.76 -4.67 -3.28
CA CYS A 179 4.17 -4.95 -3.25
C CYS A 179 4.40 -6.27 -2.47
N PRO A 180 4.93 -7.31 -3.12
CA PRO A 180 4.98 -8.65 -2.55
C PRO A 180 6.12 -8.87 -1.54
N ASP A 181 6.92 -7.84 -1.27
CA ASP A 181 8.06 -7.93 -0.35
C ASP A 181 7.64 -7.70 1.11
N GLU A 182 8.59 -7.90 2.02
CA GLU A 182 8.48 -7.47 3.42
C GLU A 182 8.33 -5.94 3.56
N LEU A 183 7.89 -5.49 4.74
CA LEU A 183 7.50 -4.10 5.02
C LEU A 183 8.59 -3.07 4.62
N GLY A 184 9.84 -3.29 5.01
CA GLY A 184 10.95 -2.36 4.72
C GLY A 184 11.16 -2.13 3.22
N PRO A 185 11.48 -3.18 2.42
CA PRO A 185 11.60 -3.07 0.97
C PRO A 185 10.33 -2.51 0.28
N CYS A 186 9.15 -2.86 0.78
CA CYS A 186 7.88 -2.33 0.31
C CYS A 186 7.79 -0.81 0.51
N LEU A 187 8.20 -0.29 1.67
CA LEU A 187 8.19 1.15 1.94
C LEU A 187 9.20 1.91 1.08
N VAL A 188 10.39 1.35 0.82
CA VAL A 188 11.35 1.95 -0.14
C VAL A 188 10.75 2.02 -1.54
N ARG A 189 10.11 0.94 -2.02
CA ARG A 189 9.46 0.92 -3.33
C ARG A 189 8.31 1.91 -3.39
N ARG A 190 7.54 2.01 -2.31
CA ARG A 190 6.44 2.97 -2.18
C ARG A 190 6.94 4.40 -2.33
N SER A 191 8.00 4.79 -1.61
CA SER A 191 8.59 6.12 -1.74
C SER A 191 9.11 6.36 -3.15
N ARG A 192 9.67 5.35 -3.83
CA ARG A 192 10.07 5.48 -5.23
C ARG A 192 8.86 5.70 -6.13
N ASP A 193 7.85 4.86 -6.03
CA ASP A 193 6.78 4.74 -7.02
C ASP A 193 5.67 5.78 -6.85
N LEU A 194 5.43 6.24 -5.63
CA LEU A 194 4.29 7.10 -5.30
C LEU A 194 4.69 8.56 -5.07
N THR A 195 5.94 8.91 -5.34
CA THR A 195 6.40 10.30 -5.30
C THR A 195 6.61 10.85 -6.72
N PRO A 196 5.96 11.98 -7.08
CA PRO A 196 6.06 12.55 -8.42
C PRO A 196 7.44 13.14 -8.76
N THR A 197 8.12 13.67 -7.75
CA THR A 197 9.41 14.35 -7.86
C THR A 197 10.42 13.74 -6.89
N HIS A 198 11.71 13.86 -7.19
CA HIS A 198 12.77 13.47 -6.26
C HIS A 198 12.80 14.44 -5.06
N SER A 199 12.97 13.90 -3.86
CA SER A 199 13.12 14.67 -2.63
C SER A 199 14.28 14.13 -1.80
N ALA A 200 15.28 14.96 -1.55
CA ALA A 200 16.40 14.60 -0.67
C ALA A 200 15.91 14.30 0.76
N ALA A 201 14.92 15.05 1.24
CA ALA A 201 14.35 14.84 2.57
C ALA A 201 13.63 13.49 2.70
N GLU A 202 12.94 13.05 1.65
CA GLU A 202 12.31 11.72 1.62
C GLU A 202 13.37 10.63 1.58
N ASP A 203 14.38 10.79 0.72
CA ASP A 203 15.49 9.84 0.65
C ASP A 203 16.20 9.69 2.00
N ASP A 204 16.44 10.80 2.71
CA ASP A 204 17.06 10.81 4.04
C ASP A 204 16.15 10.19 5.11
N TYR A 205 14.83 10.41 5.03
CA TYR A 205 13.86 9.74 5.90
C TYR A 205 13.91 8.22 5.71
N ILE A 206 13.86 7.73 4.46
CA ILE A 206 13.93 6.30 4.15
C ILE A 206 15.25 5.69 4.63
N ARG A 207 16.39 6.37 4.43
CA ARG A 207 17.69 5.90 4.92
C ARG A 207 17.74 5.85 6.44
N SER A 208 17.35 6.93 7.11
CA SER A 208 17.51 7.05 8.57
C SER A 208 16.63 6.08 9.35
N TRP A 209 15.44 5.75 8.82
CA TRP A 209 14.42 5.05 9.58
C TRP A 209 14.11 3.63 9.10
N LEU A 210 14.23 3.36 7.79
CA LEU A 210 13.76 2.09 7.21
C LEU A 210 14.88 1.21 6.68
N MET A 211 15.89 1.81 6.05
CA MET A 211 16.97 1.06 5.41
C MET A 211 18.31 1.82 5.53
N PRO A 212 18.97 1.78 6.71
CA PRO A 212 20.22 2.50 6.96
C PRO A 212 21.39 2.05 6.09
N ASP A 213 21.29 0.84 5.52
CA ASP A 213 22.32 0.26 4.65
C ASP A 213 22.20 0.72 3.18
N LEU A 214 21.17 1.51 2.82
CA LEU A 214 21.07 2.08 1.48
C LEU A 214 22.22 3.04 1.21
N SER A 215 22.78 2.97 0.00
CA SER A 215 23.82 3.90 -0.41
C SER A 215 23.33 5.36 -0.32
N PRO A 216 24.15 6.29 0.21
CA PRO A 216 23.82 7.72 0.25
C PRO A 216 23.55 8.33 -1.14
N THR A 217 24.05 7.72 -2.21
CA THR A 217 23.85 8.18 -3.59
C THR A 217 22.67 7.52 -4.27
N GLN A 218 22.04 6.53 -3.65
CA GLN A 218 20.88 5.83 -4.22
C GLN A 218 19.63 6.67 -3.99
N GLN A 219 19.02 7.13 -5.09
CA GLN A 219 17.72 7.81 -5.05
C GLN A 219 16.62 6.77 -4.82
N VAL A 220 15.74 7.06 -3.86
CA VAL A 220 14.61 6.18 -3.49
C VAL A 220 13.27 6.88 -3.57
N SER A 221 13.23 8.08 -4.15
CA SER A 221 12.05 8.88 -4.48
C SER A 221 12.09 9.37 -5.93
N GLY A 222 10.97 9.89 -6.44
CA GLY A 222 10.82 10.52 -7.77
C GLY A 222 10.48 9.59 -8.93
N GLY A 223 10.10 8.34 -8.67
CA GLY A 223 9.77 7.33 -9.68
C GLY A 223 8.32 7.36 -10.17
N GLY A 224 7.48 8.31 -9.74
CA GLY A 224 6.05 8.38 -10.04
C GLY A 224 5.68 8.29 -11.52
N ALA A 225 6.47 8.87 -12.41
CA ALA A 225 6.26 8.78 -13.86
C ALA A 225 6.45 7.36 -14.40
N ASN A 226 7.45 6.61 -13.88
CA ASN A 226 7.68 5.23 -14.26
C ASN A 226 6.58 4.31 -13.72
N PHE A 227 6.09 4.56 -12.51
CA PHE A 227 4.96 3.85 -11.95
C PHE A 227 3.67 4.06 -12.77
N GLY A 228 3.40 5.30 -13.20
CA GLY A 228 2.28 5.59 -14.10
C GLY A 228 2.40 4.89 -15.46
N ARG A 229 3.63 4.77 -16.00
CA ARG A 229 3.89 3.99 -17.22
C ARG A 229 3.59 2.51 -17.01
N PHE A 230 4.04 1.92 -15.89
CA PHE A 230 3.72 0.54 -15.53
C PHE A 230 2.21 0.30 -15.45
N ILE A 231 1.47 1.19 -14.78
CA ILE A 231 0.01 1.09 -14.70
C ILE A 231 -0.62 1.12 -16.09
N ARG A 232 -0.20 2.06 -16.95
CA ARG A 232 -0.72 2.22 -18.32
C ARG A 232 -0.47 1.01 -19.20
N GLU A 233 0.76 0.50 -19.20
CA GLU A 233 1.23 -0.47 -20.18
C GLU A 233 0.99 -1.91 -19.72
N SER A 234 0.96 -2.15 -18.40
CA SER A 234 0.87 -3.50 -17.83
C SER A 234 -0.41 -3.72 -17.05
N VAL A 235 -0.69 -2.90 -16.03
CA VAL A 235 -1.79 -3.16 -15.08
C VAL A 235 -3.15 -3.01 -15.76
N ILE A 236 -3.47 -1.82 -16.31
CA ILE A 236 -4.76 -1.55 -16.96
C ILE A 236 -5.03 -2.56 -18.09
N PRO A 237 -4.10 -2.81 -19.04
CA PRO A 237 -4.35 -3.78 -20.11
C PRO A 237 -4.52 -5.21 -19.61
N SER A 238 -3.86 -5.60 -18.50
CA SER A 238 -4.02 -6.93 -17.92
C SER A 238 -5.44 -7.17 -17.37
N VAL A 239 -6.06 -6.14 -16.81
CA VAL A 239 -7.42 -6.17 -16.28
C VAL A 239 -8.42 -6.12 -17.43
N GLU A 240 -8.28 -5.16 -18.34
CA GLU A 240 -9.26 -4.91 -19.41
C GLU A 240 -9.31 -6.01 -20.47
N ARG A 241 -8.24 -6.79 -20.66
CA ARG A 241 -8.27 -7.98 -21.53
C ARG A 241 -9.06 -9.15 -20.93
N ARG A 242 -9.21 -9.21 -19.61
CA ARG A 242 -9.79 -10.35 -18.90
C ARG A 242 -11.21 -10.08 -18.43
N PHE A 243 -11.47 -8.84 -18.02
CA PHE A 243 -12.74 -8.42 -17.48
C PHE A 243 -13.30 -7.29 -18.33
N LYS A 244 -14.62 -7.25 -18.50
CA LYS A 244 -15.31 -6.17 -19.19
C LYS A 244 -15.32 -4.90 -18.34
N ALA A 245 -14.15 -4.29 -18.21
CA ALA A 245 -13.89 -3.05 -17.51
C ALA A 245 -14.17 -1.85 -18.43
N ASP A 246 -14.86 -0.84 -17.92
CA ASP A 246 -15.18 0.39 -18.65
C ASP A 246 -13.98 1.36 -18.61
N PRO A 247 -13.31 1.62 -19.74
CA PRO A 247 -12.13 2.48 -19.79
C PRO A 247 -12.43 3.94 -19.46
N HIS A 248 -13.70 4.38 -19.51
CA HIS A 248 -14.11 5.74 -19.17
C HIS A 248 -14.45 5.92 -17.68
N GLN A 249 -14.49 4.83 -16.91
CA GLN A 249 -14.86 4.82 -15.49
C GLN A 249 -13.78 4.20 -14.60
N ARG A 250 -12.51 4.41 -14.97
CA ARG A 250 -11.35 4.06 -14.15
C ARG A 250 -11.17 5.07 -13.01
N GLY A 251 -10.96 4.56 -11.81
CA GLY A 251 -10.73 5.35 -10.62
C GLY A 251 -9.47 4.96 -9.87
N TRP A 252 -8.92 5.90 -9.11
CA TRP A 252 -7.77 5.69 -8.25
C TRP A 252 -8.14 5.92 -6.79
N LEU A 253 -7.80 4.97 -5.93
CA LEU A 253 -7.79 5.11 -4.49
C LEU A 253 -6.34 5.16 -4.00
N GLY A 254 -6.01 6.23 -3.28
CA GLY A 254 -4.68 6.39 -2.70
C GLY A 254 -4.74 7.06 -1.33
N THR A 255 -4.00 6.48 -0.38
CA THR A 255 -3.75 7.05 0.94
C THR A 255 -2.33 7.64 1.01
N SER A 256 -2.13 8.81 1.64
CA SER A 256 -0.76 9.32 1.91
C SER A 256 0.05 9.52 0.62
N LEU A 257 1.23 8.91 0.45
CA LEU A 257 1.99 9.00 -0.82
C LEU A 257 1.19 8.49 -2.03
N ALA A 258 0.35 7.45 -1.89
CA ALA A 258 -0.54 7.03 -2.97
C ALA A 258 -1.58 8.11 -3.32
N GLY A 259 -2.00 8.88 -2.32
CA GLY A 259 -2.87 10.05 -2.48
C GLY A 259 -2.14 11.22 -3.15
N LEU A 260 -0.87 11.45 -2.81
CA LEU A 260 0.01 12.43 -3.46
C LEU A 260 0.21 12.10 -4.95
N TRP A 261 0.51 10.85 -5.27
CA TRP A 261 0.62 10.40 -6.66
C TRP A 261 -0.71 10.59 -7.40
N GLY A 262 -1.83 10.23 -6.78
CA GLY A 262 -3.17 10.49 -7.34
C GLY A 262 -3.42 11.98 -7.60
N ALA A 263 -3.04 12.85 -6.67
CA ALA A 263 -3.16 14.31 -6.80
C ALA A 263 -2.30 14.86 -7.95
N ASP A 264 -1.10 14.31 -8.15
CA ASP A 264 -0.25 14.61 -9.31
C ASP A 264 -0.88 14.16 -10.63
N GLN A 265 -1.46 12.95 -10.66
CA GLN A 265 -2.10 12.41 -11.87
C GLN A 265 -3.30 13.24 -12.35
N LEU A 266 -3.93 14.03 -11.47
CA LEU A 266 -5.00 14.96 -11.89
C LEU A 266 -4.51 15.95 -12.95
N LEU A 267 -3.24 16.33 -12.91
CA LEU A 267 -2.62 17.33 -13.79
C LEU A 267 -2.16 16.75 -15.13
N ASN A 268 -2.16 15.42 -15.28
CA ASN A 268 -1.70 14.80 -16.52
C ASN A 268 -2.75 14.96 -17.62
N HIS A 269 -2.33 15.28 -18.86
CA HIS A 269 -3.26 15.38 -19.99
C HIS A 269 -3.71 14.00 -20.49
N ASP A 270 -2.80 13.03 -20.53
CA ASP A 270 -3.08 11.63 -20.89
C ASP A 270 -3.57 10.83 -19.68
N ARG A 271 -4.66 11.25 -19.04
CA ARG A 271 -5.08 10.67 -17.74
C ARG A 271 -5.35 9.17 -17.81
N LEU A 272 -4.90 8.47 -16.77
CA LEU A 272 -5.20 7.06 -16.54
C LEU A 272 -6.58 6.86 -15.91
N PHE A 273 -7.00 7.80 -15.08
CA PHE A 273 -8.22 7.75 -14.29
C PHE A 273 -9.04 9.02 -14.46
N SER A 274 -10.36 8.87 -14.39
CA SER A 274 -11.31 9.99 -14.39
C SER A 274 -11.92 10.21 -13.01
N ARG A 275 -11.65 9.34 -12.05
CA ARG A 275 -12.29 9.28 -10.74
C ARG A 275 -11.24 9.08 -9.65
N TYR A 276 -11.34 9.81 -8.54
CA TYR A 276 -10.28 9.80 -7.54
C TYR A 276 -10.86 9.81 -6.13
N LEU A 277 -10.32 8.95 -5.27
CA LEU A 277 -10.56 8.91 -3.83
C LEU A 277 -9.21 9.03 -3.15
N LEU A 278 -8.87 10.26 -2.73
CA LEU A 278 -7.57 10.57 -2.15
C LEU A 278 -7.75 10.79 -0.65
N ASN A 279 -7.24 9.87 0.15
CA ASN A 279 -7.25 9.97 1.60
C ASN A 279 -5.90 10.49 2.10
N SER A 280 -5.93 11.55 2.89
CA SER A 280 -4.75 12.17 3.50
C SER A 280 -3.57 12.32 2.53
N PRO A 281 -3.77 12.88 1.30
CA PRO A 281 -2.68 13.01 0.34
C PRO A 281 -1.53 13.81 0.94
N SER A 282 -0.29 13.33 0.80
CA SER A 282 0.93 13.92 1.39
C SER A 282 1.34 15.22 0.68
N LEU A 283 0.48 16.24 0.70
CA LEU A 283 0.64 17.50 -0.03
C LEU A 283 1.80 18.36 0.49
N TRP A 284 2.36 18.03 1.65
CA TRP A 284 3.59 18.64 2.20
C TRP A 284 4.85 18.22 1.43
N TYR A 285 4.79 17.09 0.72
CA TYR A 285 5.94 16.49 0.05
C TYR A 285 6.65 17.46 -0.90
N ASP A 286 7.98 17.39 -0.90
CA ASP A 286 8.87 18.19 -1.76
C ASP A 286 8.48 19.68 -1.75
N ASN A 287 8.42 20.26 -0.54
CA ASN A 287 8.07 21.67 -0.33
C ASN A 287 6.74 22.08 -0.98
N MET A 288 5.74 21.19 -0.89
CA MET A 288 4.41 21.38 -1.47
C MET A 288 4.37 21.44 -3.00
N ALA A 289 5.34 20.82 -3.69
CA ALA A 289 5.46 20.88 -5.15
C ALA A 289 4.17 20.51 -5.90
N THR A 290 3.43 19.47 -5.47
CA THR A 290 2.18 19.07 -6.14
C THR A 290 1.05 20.09 -5.94
N LEU A 291 0.94 20.68 -4.75
CA LEU A 291 -0.04 21.74 -4.48
C LEU A 291 0.29 22.99 -5.31
N GLN A 292 1.55 23.43 -5.28
CA GLN A 292 2.03 24.59 -6.05
C GLN A 292 1.84 24.41 -7.55
N ARG A 293 2.16 23.22 -8.09
CA ARG A 293 1.91 22.92 -9.51
C ARG A 293 0.43 22.98 -9.84
N THR A 294 -0.43 22.40 -9.01
CA THR A 294 -1.89 22.49 -9.19
C THR A 294 -2.33 23.96 -9.21
N ALA A 295 -1.80 24.79 -8.30
CA ALA A 295 -2.05 26.23 -8.27
C ALA A 295 -1.48 26.99 -9.48
N SER A 296 -0.43 26.52 -10.13
CA SER A 296 0.08 27.15 -11.36
C SER A 296 -0.66 26.76 -12.64
N GLN A 297 -1.40 25.65 -12.61
CA GLN A 297 -2.01 25.05 -13.80
C GLN A 297 -3.39 25.64 -14.13
N SER A 298 -3.71 25.63 -15.42
CA SER A 298 -5.03 26.05 -15.91
C SER A 298 -6.13 25.03 -15.59
N ALA A 299 -7.39 25.46 -15.55
CA ALA A 299 -8.54 24.58 -15.41
C ALA A 299 -8.61 23.48 -16.51
N ALA A 300 -8.11 23.77 -17.72
CA ALA A 300 -8.05 22.79 -18.80
C ALA A 300 -7.18 21.57 -18.45
N SER A 301 -6.17 21.75 -17.58
CA SER A 301 -5.31 20.66 -17.08
C SER A 301 -6.07 19.67 -16.20
N LEU A 302 -7.23 20.06 -15.65
CA LEU A 302 -8.12 19.20 -14.85
C LEU A 302 -9.34 18.70 -15.65
N ALA A 303 -9.54 19.19 -16.88
CA ALA A 303 -10.69 18.84 -17.71
C ALA A 303 -10.71 17.34 -18.05
N GLY A 304 -11.69 16.60 -17.53
CA GLY A 304 -11.82 15.15 -17.68
C GLY A 304 -11.79 14.37 -16.37
N VAL A 305 -11.45 15.04 -15.25
CA VAL A 305 -11.75 14.52 -13.92
C VAL A 305 -13.26 14.63 -13.69
N GLN A 306 -13.91 13.48 -13.56
CA GLN A 306 -15.37 13.35 -13.40
C GLN A 306 -15.79 13.42 -11.93
N GLN A 307 -15.04 12.78 -11.04
CA GLN A 307 -15.33 12.71 -9.60
C GLN A 307 -14.04 12.79 -8.80
N LEU A 308 -14.04 13.59 -7.74
CA LEU A 308 -12.92 13.69 -6.81
C LEU A 308 -13.47 13.73 -5.38
N TYR A 309 -13.01 12.79 -4.57
CA TYR A 309 -13.24 12.75 -3.14
C TYR A 309 -11.90 12.93 -2.42
N LEU A 310 -11.87 13.89 -1.50
CA LEU A 310 -10.75 14.19 -0.63
C LEU A 310 -11.16 13.92 0.81
N SER A 311 -10.36 13.15 1.54
CA SER A 311 -10.55 12.99 2.98
C SER A 311 -9.27 13.17 3.75
N ILE A 312 -9.39 13.42 5.05
CA ILE A 312 -8.28 13.42 6.00
C ILE A 312 -8.80 13.07 7.40
N GLY A 313 -7.97 12.46 8.24
CA GLY A 313 -8.27 12.24 9.65
C GLY A 313 -8.35 13.55 10.45
N ALA A 314 -9.27 13.63 11.40
CA ALA A 314 -9.44 14.82 12.24
C ALA A 314 -8.22 15.13 13.12
N GLU A 315 -7.41 14.11 13.44
CA GLU A 315 -6.22 14.25 14.27
C GLU A 315 -4.98 14.74 13.48
N GLU A 316 -5.04 14.74 12.14
CA GLU A 316 -3.97 15.23 11.23
C GLU A 316 -3.96 16.77 11.17
N THR A 317 -3.79 17.40 12.32
CA THR A 317 -3.98 18.85 12.50
C THR A 317 -2.98 19.72 11.73
N GLN A 318 -1.80 19.19 11.39
CA GLN A 318 -0.77 19.91 10.64
C GLN A 318 -1.00 19.84 9.12
N GLU A 319 -1.50 18.71 8.62
CA GLU A 319 -1.72 18.43 7.21
C GLU A 319 -3.10 18.89 6.74
N ARG A 320 -4.08 18.98 7.64
CA ARG A 320 -5.45 19.41 7.31
C ARG A 320 -5.52 20.76 6.58
N PRO A 321 -4.82 21.82 7.00
CA PRO A 321 -4.80 23.08 6.26
C PRO A 321 -4.34 22.92 4.80
N LEU A 322 -3.40 22.00 4.52
CA LEU A 322 -2.96 21.73 3.14
C LEU A 322 -4.05 21.07 2.30
N LEU A 323 -4.85 20.17 2.88
CA LEU A 323 -6.01 19.59 2.18
C LEU A 323 -7.06 20.66 1.87
N GLU A 324 -7.34 21.54 2.83
CA GLU A 324 -8.31 22.63 2.68
C GLU A 324 -7.87 23.65 1.63
N GLU A 325 -6.58 24.02 1.63
CA GLU A 325 -5.97 24.86 0.60
C GLU A 325 -6.05 24.17 -0.77
N TYR A 326 -5.70 22.88 -0.85
CA TYR A 326 -5.76 22.12 -2.09
C TYR A 326 -7.18 22.05 -2.66
N ALA A 327 -8.19 21.80 -1.82
CA ALA A 327 -9.59 21.83 -2.23
C ALA A 327 -10.01 23.20 -2.76
N THR A 328 -9.55 24.28 -2.12
CA THR A 328 -9.79 25.67 -2.58
C THR A 328 -9.14 25.93 -3.95
N VAL A 329 -7.88 25.52 -4.13
CA VAL A 329 -7.15 25.62 -5.39
C VAL A 329 -7.88 24.87 -6.50
N LEU A 330 -8.37 23.65 -6.24
CA LEU A 330 -9.13 22.87 -7.21
C LEU A 330 -10.45 23.55 -7.59
N ALA A 331 -11.19 24.10 -6.61
CA ALA A 331 -12.45 24.80 -6.86
C ALA A 331 -12.25 26.05 -7.74
N GLN A 332 -11.18 26.82 -7.51
CA GLN A 332 -10.80 27.94 -8.39
C GLN A 332 -10.49 27.50 -9.83
N ARG A 333 -10.17 26.22 -10.05
CA ARG A 333 -9.93 25.59 -11.35
C ARG A 333 -11.13 24.77 -11.84
N GLN A 334 -12.31 25.06 -11.31
CA GLN A 334 -13.59 24.46 -11.71
C GLN A 334 -13.72 22.96 -11.43
N LEU A 335 -12.88 22.40 -10.56
CA LEU A 335 -13.01 21.04 -10.05
C LEU A 335 -13.39 21.11 -8.57
N ASN A 336 -14.65 20.86 -8.25
CA ASN A 336 -15.14 20.90 -6.87
C ASN A 336 -15.07 19.50 -6.24
N PRO A 337 -14.11 19.23 -5.35
CA PRO A 337 -14.04 17.93 -4.67
C PRO A 337 -15.14 17.78 -3.62
N HIS A 338 -15.60 16.55 -3.41
CA HIS A 338 -16.24 16.18 -2.15
C HIS A 338 -15.17 16.10 -1.06
N THR A 339 -15.28 16.91 -0.01
CA THR A 339 -14.31 16.92 1.10
C THR A 339 -14.89 16.31 2.37
N ARG A 340 -14.07 15.57 3.13
CA ARG A 340 -14.48 14.98 4.41
C ARG A 340 -13.34 14.96 5.42
N ILE A 341 -13.60 15.55 6.58
CA ILE A 341 -12.79 15.30 7.78
C ILE A 341 -13.39 14.07 8.47
N ILE A 342 -12.58 13.03 8.65
CA ILE A 342 -12.99 11.78 9.30
C ILE A 342 -12.81 11.96 10.82
N PRO A 343 -13.90 11.94 11.61
CA PRO A 343 -13.81 12.14 13.05
C PRO A 343 -13.02 11.01 13.70
N ASP A 344 -12.36 11.32 14.82
CA ASP A 344 -11.64 10.36 15.67
C ASP A 344 -10.65 9.47 14.89
N ALA A 345 -10.03 10.04 13.87
CA ALA A 345 -9.11 9.33 12.99
C ALA A 345 -7.77 10.05 12.88
N SER A 346 -6.71 9.29 13.16
CA SER A 346 -5.32 9.58 12.81
C SER A 346 -5.04 9.29 11.34
N HIS A 347 -3.79 9.52 10.91
CA HIS A 347 -3.33 9.24 9.55
C HIS A 347 -3.48 7.75 9.18
N LEU A 348 -3.15 6.84 10.11
CA LEU A 348 -3.26 5.40 9.86
C LEU A 348 -4.68 4.85 10.12
N LEU A 349 -5.53 5.59 10.84
CA LEU A 349 -6.93 5.21 11.11
C LEU A 349 -7.93 5.73 10.07
N ALA A 350 -7.66 6.88 9.44
CA ALA A 350 -8.51 7.44 8.39
C ALA A 350 -8.84 6.44 7.25
N PRO A 351 -7.90 5.61 6.75
CA PRO A 351 -8.18 4.63 5.70
C PRO A 351 -9.26 3.60 6.04
N ALA A 352 -9.51 3.35 7.34
CA ALA A 352 -10.54 2.40 7.81
C ALA A 352 -11.97 2.83 7.44
N GLN A 353 -12.16 4.12 7.13
CA GLN A 353 -13.46 4.71 6.84
C GLN A 353 -13.50 5.41 5.48
N ALA A 354 -12.36 5.88 4.99
CA ALA A 354 -12.26 6.73 3.80
C ALA A 354 -12.91 6.09 2.56
N SER A 355 -12.69 4.79 2.34
CA SER A 355 -13.22 4.10 1.16
C SER A 355 -14.74 3.96 1.25
N ARG A 356 -15.25 3.60 2.43
CA ARG A 356 -16.69 3.44 2.69
C ARG A 356 -17.46 4.75 2.48
N LEU A 357 -16.88 5.87 2.90
CA LEU A 357 -17.48 7.21 2.79
C LEU A 357 -17.32 7.82 1.39
N GLY A 358 -16.18 7.57 0.74
CA GLY A 358 -15.87 8.15 -0.57
C GLY A 358 -16.45 7.38 -1.75
N LEU A 359 -16.59 6.05 -1.65
CA LEU A 359 -17.05 5.24 -2.79
C LEU A 359 -18.43 5.67 -3.33
N PRO A 360 -19.46 5.96 -2.51
CA PRO A 360 -20.74 6.46 -3.01
C PRO A 360 -20.66 7.82 -3.70
N LYS A 361 -19.62 8.63 -3.42
CA LYS A 361 -19.39 9.92 -4.07
C LYS A 361 -18.70 9.74 -5.42
N VAL A 362 -17.77 8.79 -5.48
CA VAL A 362 -16.96 8.54 -6.67
C VAL A 362 -17.66 7.61 -7.67
N TYR A 363 -18.48 6.67 -7.19
CA TYR A 363 -19.26 5.71 -7.96
C TYR A 363 -20.69 5.58 -7.39
N PRO A 364 -21.53 6.62 -7.51
CA PRO A 364 -22.90 6.56 -6.98
C PRO A 364 -23.69 5.42 -7.62
N ALA A 365 -24.56 4.79 -6.83
CA ALA A 365 -25.59 3.90 -7.36
C ALA A 365 -26.50 4.67 -8.35
N LYS A 366 -26.99 3.96 -9.38
CA LYS A 366 -27.86 4.52 -10.42
C LYS A 366 -29.32 4.56 -10.00
#